data_AF-A0A7L0CNT7-F1
#
_entry.id   AF-A0A7L0CNT7-F1
#
_cell.length_a   1.000
_cell.length_b   1.000
_cell.length_c   1.000
_cell.angle_alpha   90.00
_cell.angle_beta   90.00
_cell.angle_gamma   90.00
#
_symmetry.space_group_name_H-M   'P 1'
#
loop_
_entity.id
_entity.type
_entity.pdbx_description
1 polymer ?
#
loop_
_entity_poly.entity_id
_entity_poly.type
_entity_poly.pdbx_seq_one_letter_code
_entity_poly.pdbx_strand_id
1 'polypeptide(L)'
;GLPNAGKSSVLNALVGRSAVSVSPPPGRTRYFQTHFLTPRVPPRDCPGLVFPSRAPPALPPRPPPISQLQEPYSAVGYLASRIPLPPLLQLRPPSAAAGWTAWDICEAWAEKRGYKTAKAARNDVYRAANSILPPAAEGRLRLCLRPPGYA
;
A
#
# COMPACT_ATOMS: atom_id res chain seq x y z
N GLY A 1 2.45 13.88 11.60
CA GLY A 1 1.59 12.98 10.78
C GLY A 1 2.39 11.79 10.27
N LEU A 2 1.72 10.67 9.99
CA LEU A 2 2.36 9.40 9.60
C LEU A 2 3.28 9.55 8.37
N PRO A 3 4.34 8.73 8.25
CA PRO A 3 5.10 8.59 7.01
C PRO A 3 4.17 8.35 5.82
N ASN A 4 4.50 8.93 4.67
CA ASN A 4 3.76 8.77 3.41
C ASN A 4 2.29 9.23 3.40
N ALA A 5 1.82 9.90 4.45
CA ALA A 5 0.48 10.51 4.49
C ALA A 5 0.32 11.77 3.60
N GLY A 6 1.26 12.03 2.68
CA GLY A 6 1.18 13.17 1.75
C GLY A 6 1.62 14.53 2.31
N LYS A 7 2.18 14.61 3.53
CA LYS A 7 2.59 15.88 4.17
C LYS A 7 3.44 16.79 3.27
N SER A 8 4.54 16.26 2.73
CA SER A 8 5.44 17.03 1.87
C SER A 8 4.84 17.34 0.49
N SER A 9 3.90 16.50 0.02
CA SER A 9 3.13 16.78 -1.20
C SER A 9 2.18 17.96 -0.99
N VAL A 10 1.48 18.02 0.16
CA VAL A 10 0.65 19.18 0.53
C VAL A 10 1.51 20.44 0.64
N LEU A 11 2.71 20.33 1.23
CA LEU A 11 3.61 21.48 1.32
C LEU A 11 4.03 21.99 -0.06
N ASN A 12 4.42 21.10 -0.99
CA ASN A 12 4.75 21.51 -2.35
C ASN A 12 3.57 22.16 -3.08
N ALA A 13 2.35 21.64 -2.87
CA ALA A 13 1.14 22.22 -3.44
C ALA A 13 0.88 23.65 -2.89
N LEU A 14 1.09 23.86 -1.58
CA LEU A 14 0.95 25.16 -0.95
C LEU A 14 2.03 26.16 -1.40
N VAL A 15 3.30 25.72 -1.49
CA VAL A 15 4.42 26.58 -1.92
C VAL A 15 4.38 26.84 -3.44
N GLY A 16 3.64 26.04 -4.22
CA GLY A 16 3.52 26.19 -5.68
C GLY A 16 4.76 25.75 -6.46
N ARG A 17 5.73 25.11 -5.81
CA ARG A 17 6.94 24.54 -6.43
C ARG A 17 7.39 23.29 -5.67
N SER A 18 8.24 22.49 -6.31
CA SER A 18 8.83 21.29 -5.71
C SER A 18 9.95 21.65 -4.70
N ALA A 19 9.57 22.26 -3.57
CA ALA A 19 10.50 22.69 -2.52
C ALA A 19 11.04 21.53 -1.68
N VAL A 20 10.27 20.44 -1.53
CA VAL A 20 10.64 19.22 -0.81
C VAL A 20 10.58 18.03 -1.75
N SER A 21 11.61 17.18 -1.72
CA SER A 21 11.60 15.93 -2.47
C SER A 21 10.59 14.96 -1.88
N VAL A 22 9.63 14.52 -2.71
CA VAL A 22 8.65 13.49 -2.36
C VAL A 22 9.06 12.14 -2.94
N SER A 23 8.87 11.06 -2.18
CA SER A 23 9.13 9.70 -2.67
C SER A 23 8.19 8.69 -2.01
N PRO A 24 7.83 7.58 -2.72
CA PRO A 24 7.02 6.51 -2.14
C PRO A 24 7.62 5.79 -0.91
N PRO A 25 8.94 5.53 -0.81
CA PRO A 25 9.50 4.89 0.38
C PRO A 25 9.42 5.80 1.63
N PRO A 26 9.13 5.23 2.81
CA PRO A 26 9.10 5.99 4.06
C PRO A 26 10.49 6.49 4.45
N GLY A 27 10.55 7.61 5.18
CA GLY A 27 11.81 8.15 5.73
C GLY A 27 12.55 9.15 4.84
N ARG A 28 11.85 9.75 3.87
CA ARG A 28 12.43 10.78 2.97
C ARG A 28 12.72 12.09 3.69
N THR A 29 11.72 12.65 4.39
CA THR A 29 11.90 13.82 5.25
C THR A 29 12.55 13.37 6.56
N ARG A 30 13.87 13.57 6.69
CA ARG A 30 14.64 13.15 7.88
C ARG A 30 14.80 14.23 8.92
N TYR A 31 14.83 15.49 8.49
CA TYR A 31 15.10 16.64 9.33
C TYR A 31 13.91 17.59 9.34
N PHE A 32 13.81 18.36 10.42
CA PHE A 32 12.89 19.47 10.50
C PHE A 32 13.31 20.56 9.52
N GLN A 33 12.39 20.99 8.66
CA GLN A 33 12.67 21.94 7.58
C GLN A 33 11.69 23.09 7.61
N THR A 34 12.15 24.24 7.15
CA THR A 34 11.39 25.49 7.15
C THR A 34 11.31 26.03 5.76
N HIS A 35 10.10 26.29 5.30
CA HIS A 35 9.85 26.88 4.00
C HIS A 35 9.17 28.23 4.20
N PHE A 36 9.51 29.21 3.38
CA PHE A 36 8.88 30.52 3.41
C PHE A 36 7.86 30.58 2.27
N LEU A 37 6.58 30.51 2.63
CA LEU A 37 5.47 30.68 1.69
C LEU A 37 5.13 32.16 1.53
N THR A 38 5.18 32.90 2.64
CA THR A 38 5.24 34.36 2.70
C THR A 38 6.18 34.78 3.83
N PRO A 39 6.65 36.05 3.88
CA PRO A 39 7.49 36.55 4.98
C PRO A 39 6.85 36.40 6.37
N ARG A 40 5.52 36.28 6.45
CA ARG A 40 4.75 36.19 7.70
C ARG A 40 4.33 34.77 8.06
N VAL A 41 4.32 33.83 7.10
CA VAL A 41 3.86 32.46 7.32
C VAL A 41 4.93 31.48 6.80
N PRO A 42 5.84 31.02 7.69
CA PRO A 42 6.81 30.00 7.35
C PRO A 42 6.30 28.59 7.72
N PRO A 43 5.69 27.82 6.78
CA PRO A 43 5.36 26.42 7.01
C PRO A 43 6.60 25.58 7.37
N ARG A 44 6.40 24.61 8.27
CA ARG A 44 7.44 23.70 8.76
C ARG A 44 7.11 22.27 8.32
N ASP A 45 8.05 21.59 7.68
CA ASP A 45 7.96 20.16 7.41
C ASP A 45 8.69 19.39 8.52
N CYS A 46 8.06 18.31 8.99
CA CYS A 46 8.60 17.47 10.06
C CYS A 46 8.73 16.03 9.55
N PRO A 47 9.72 15.27 10.04
CA PRO A 47 9.79 13.85 9.76
C PRO A 47 8.48 13.15 10.15
N GLY A 48 8.08 12.16 9.34
CA GLY A 48 6.91 11.34 9.66
C GLY A 48 7.19 10.48 10.88
N LEU A 49 6.45 10.72 11.97
CA LEU A 49 6.52 9.92 13.19
C LEU A 49 5.34 8.96 13.27
N VAL A 50 5.59 7.76 13.77
CA VAL A 50 4.55 6.78 14.11
C VAL A 50 4.59 6.54 15.61
N PHE A 51 3.47 6.80 16.28
CA PHE A 51 3.32 6.50 17.69
C PHE A 51 2.99 5.01 17.90
N PRO A 52 3.49 4.38 18.97
CA PRO A 52 3.06 3.05 19.36
C PRO A 52 1.55 3.09 19.66
N SER A 53 0.77 2.30 18.94
CA SER A 53 -0.68 2.20 19.13
C SER A 53 -1.07 0.81 19.59
N ARG A 54 -2.08 0.71 20.47
CA ARG A 54 -2.73 -0.58 20.83
C ARG A 54 -3.71 -1.07 19.75
N ALA A 55 -3.69 -0.49 18.55
CA ALA A 55 -4.57 -0.88 17.47
C ALA A 55 -4.30 -2.34 17.06
N PRO A 56 -5.34 -3.06 16.59
CA PRO A 56 -5.18 -4.43 16.14
C PRO A 56 -4.13 -4.53 15.02
N PRO A 57 -3.35 -5.61 14.97
CA PRO A 57 -2.21 -5.78 14.06
C PRO A 57 -2.59 -5.76 12.58
N ALA A 58 -3.89 -5.85 12.25
CA ALA A 58 -4.41 -5.76 10.90
C ALA A 58 -4.24 -4.36 10.26
N LEU A 59 -4.08 -3.31 11.08
CA LEU A 59 -3.81 -1.96 10.60
C LEU A 59 -2.67 -1.34 11.40
N PRO A 60 -1.43 -1.83 11.21
CA PRO A 60 -0.31 -1.30 11.97
C PRO A 60 -0.12 0.18 11.61
N PRO A 61 0.15 1.05 12.60
CA PRO A 61 0.25 2.49 12.37
C PRO A 61 1.44 2.86 11.46
N ARG A 62 2.39 1.93 11.29
CA ARG A 62 3.40 1.93 10.22
C ARG A 62 3.36 0.56 9.53
N PRO A 63 2.73 0.42 8.35
CA PRO A 63 2.95 -0.77 7.56
C PRO A 63 4.45 -0.81 7.16
N PRO A 64 5.13 -1.95 7.30
CA PRO A 64 6.47 -2.10 6.75
C PRO A 64 6.43 -1.89 5.23
N PRO A 65 7.55 -1.50 4.59
CA PRO A 65 7.64 -1.52 3.14
C PRO A 65 7.14 -2.85 2.59
N ILE A 66 6.35 -2.82 1.52
CA ILE A 66 5.77 -4.03 0.92
C ILE A 66 6.87 -5.04 0.57
N SER A 67 8.05 -4.56 0.15
CA SER A 67 9.22 -5.39 -0.15
C SER A 67 9.82 -6.13 1.06
N GLN A 68 9.46 -5.74 2.28
CA GLN A 68 9.94 -6.36 3.54
C GLN A 68 8.89 -7.27 4.18
N LEU A 69 7.72 -7.44 3.55
CA LEU A 69 6.71 -8.37 4.04
C LEU A 69 7.20 -9.82 3.85
N GLN A 70 7.38 -10.54 4.95
CA GLN A 70 7.72 -11.97 4.93
C GLN A 70 6.58 -12.80 4.30
N GLU A 71 5.33 -12.41 4.59
CA GLU A 71 4.14 -13.12 4.13
C GLU A 71 3.13 -12.15 3.49
N PRO A 72 3.24 -11.91 2.17
CA PRO A 72 2.35 -10.97 1.47
C PRO A 72 0.92 -11.55 1.27
N TYR A 73 0.74 -12.87 1.39
CA TYR A 73 -0.53 -13.55 1.12
C TYR A 73 -1.64 -13.12 2.09
N SER A 74 -1.30 -13.00 3.38
CA SER A 74 -2.23 -12.55 4.42
C SER A 74 -2.75 -11.13 4.15
N ALA A 75 -1.90 -10.25 3.62
CA ALA A 75 -2.29 -8.90 3.21
C ALA A 75 -3.21 -8.91 1.97
N VAL A 76 -2.94 -9.79 0.99
CA VAL A 76 -3.83 -9.96 -0.17
C VAL A 76 -5.18 -10.54 0.26
N GLY A 77 -5.21 -11.51 1.17
CA GLY A 77 -6.45 -12.05 1.74
C GLY A 77 -7.25 -10.99 2.49
N TYR A 78 -6.56 -10.14 3.28
CA TYR A 78 -7.19 -9.01 3.94
C TYR A 78 -7.83 -8.03 2.95
N LEU A 79 -7.17 -7.74 1.83
CA LEU A 79 -7.73 -6.91 0.76
C LEU A 79 -8.94 -7.59 0.08
N ALA A 80 -8.82 -8.87 -0.25
CA ALA A 80 -9.88 -9.65 -0.89
C ALA A 80 -11.14 -9.79 -0.04
N SER A 81 -11.00 -9.77 1.29
CA SER A 81 -12.16 -9.80 2.21
C SER A 81 -12.98 -8.50 2.23
N ARG A 82 -12.43 -7.38 1.72
CA ARG A 82 -13.06 -6.04 1.78
C ARG A 82 -13.37 -5.46 0.41
N ILE A 83 -12.68 -5.93 -0.61
CA ILE A 83 -12.80 -5.46 -1.99
C ILE A 83 -13.00 -6.70 -2.85
N PRO A 84 -13.92 -6.68 -3.84
CA PRO A 84 -14.02 -7.75 -4.83
C PRO A 84 -12.78 -7.74 -5.74
N LEU A 85 -11.68 -8.32 -5.24
CA LEU A 85 -10.37 -8.31 -5.90
C LEU A 85 -10.37 -9.09 -7.23
N PRO A 86 -10.99 -10.28 -7.34
CA PRO A 86 -10.98 -11.05 -8.58
C PRO A 86 -11.57 -10.32 -9.81
N PRO A 87 -12.75 -9.68 -9.75
CA PRO A 87 -13.26 -8.93 -10.88
C PRO A 87 -12.45 -7.66 -11.16
N LEU A 88 -11.90 -6.98 -10.14
CA LEU A 88 -11.04 -5.81 -10.34
C LEU A 88 -9.73 -6.14 -11.05
N LEU A 89 -9.16 -7.30 -10.74
CA LEU A 89 -7.96 -7.82 -11.41
C LEU A 89 -8.29 -8.56 -12.71
N GLN A 90 -9.57 -8.72 -13.04
CA GLN A 90 -10.09 -9.49 -14.17
C GLN A 90 -9.44 -10.88 -14.23
N LEU A 91 -9.55 -11.62 -13.12
CA LEU A 91 -9.02 -12.97 -12.98
C LEU A 91 -10.01 -14.01 -13.53
N ARG A 92 -9.49 -15.08 -14.11
CA ARG A 92 -10.29 -16.24 -14.50
C ARG A 92 -10.59 -17.08 -13.25
N PRO A 93 -11.85 -17.49 -13.03
CA PRO A 93 -12.20 -18.27 -11.85
C PRO A 93 -11.42 -19.58 -11.80
N PRO A 94 -11.04 -20.05 -10.61
CA PRO A 94 -10.39 -21.35 -10.46
C PRO A 94 -11.33 -22.46 -10.95
N SER A 95 -10.75 -23.52 -11.52
CA SER A 95 -11.49 -24.68 -12.05
C SER A 95 -12.24 -25.45 -10.95
N ALA A 96 -11.73 -25.41 -9.71
CA ALA A 96 -12.38 -26.00 -8.55
C ALA A 96 -13.44 -25.02 -8.02
N ALA A 97 -14.69 -25.47 -7.87
CA ALA A 97 -15.85 -24.69 -7.42
C ALA A 97 -15.77 -24.21 -5.94
N ALA A 98 -14.61 -24.30 -5.30
CA ALA A 98 -14.36 -23.67 -4.01
C ALA A 98 -14.11 -22.18 -4.24
N GLY A 99 -14.74 -21.31 -3.45
CA GLY A 99 -14.62 -19.86 -3.60
C GLY A 99 -13.17 -19.35 -3.57
N TRP A 100 -12.98 -18.09 -3.95
CA TRP A 100 -11.64 -17.48 -4.04
C TRP A 100 -10.89 -17.48 -2.71
N THR A 101 -9.76 -18.19 -2.65
CA THR A 101 -8.79 -18.03 -1.57
C THR A 101 -7.73 -16.98 -1.92
N ALA A 102 -7.00 -16.48 -0.92
CA ALA A 102 -5.87 -15.58 -1.15
C ALA A 102 -4.79 -16.22 -2.05
N TRP A 103 -4.64 -17.54 -1.96
CA TRP A 103 -3.73 -18.31 -2.81
C TRP A 103 -4.19 -18.35 -4.26
N ASP A 104 -5.46 -18.70 -4.51
CA ASP A 104 -6.04 -18.79 -5.87
C ASP A 104 -5.97 -17.45 -6.60
N ILE A 105 -6.22 -16.36 -5.87
CA ILE A 105 -6.10 -14.99 -6.39
C ILE A 105 -4.67 -14.72 -6.86
N CYS A 106 -3.68 -15.04 -6.02
CA CYS A 106 -2.28 -14.80 -6.36
C CYS A 106 -1.80 -15.73 -7.47
N GLU A 107 -2.26 -16.97 -7.50
CA GLU A 107 -1.95 -17.94 -8.56
C GLU A 107 -2.54 -17.53 -9.90
N ALA A 108 -3.82 -17.17 -9.95
CA ALA A 108 -4.48 -16.68 -11.16
C ALA A 108 -3.83 -15.38 -11.66
N TRP A 109 -3.38 -14.51 -10.75
CA TRP A 109 -2.63 -13.31 -11.11
C TRP A 109 -1.24 -13.64 -11.67
N ALA A 110 -0.53 -14.60 -11.06
CA ALA A 110 0.76 -15.09 -11.55
C ALA A 110 0.62 -15.67 -12.97
N GLU A 111 -0.41 -16.48 -13.22
CA GLU A 111 -0.69 -17.04 -14.54
C GLU A 111 -0.97 -15.92 -15.55
N LYS A 112 -1.85 -14.97 -15.22
CA LYS A 112 -2.20 -13.85 -16.10
C LYS A 112 -1.00 -12.96 -16.46
N ARG A 113 -0.08 -12.74 -15.52
CA ARG A 113 1.14 -11.94 -15.72
C ARG A 113 2.32 -12.74 -16.26
N GLY A 114 2.21 -14.06 -16.39
CA GLY A 114 3.30 -14.94 -16.79
C GLY A 114 4.42 -15.03 -15.74
N TYR A 115 4.13 -14.81 -14.45
CA TYR A 115 5.11 -14.97 -13.39
C TYR A 115 5.37 -16.45 -13.14
N LYS A 116 6.56 -16.91 -13.52
CA LYS A 116 7.01 -18.29 -13.38
C LYS A 116 8.30 -18.35 -12.57
N THR A 117 8.41 -19.42 -11.78
CA THR A 117 9.63 -19.75 -11.01
C THR A 117 10.70 -20.30 -11.95
N ALA A 118 11.95 -19.88 -11.78
CA ALA A 118 13.04 -20.23 -12.67
C ALA A 118 13.36 -21.73 -12.71
N LYS A 119 13.19 -22.45 -11.59
CA LYS A 119 13.58 -23.86 -11.49
C LYS A 119 12.53 -24.85 -11.96
N ALA A 120 11.25 -24.56 -11.74
CA ALA A 120 10.17 -25.54 -11.91
C ALA A 120 9.07 -25.09 -12.88
N ALA A 121 9.21 -23.89 -13.48
CA ALA A 121 8.20 -23.27 -14.34
C ALA A 121 6.78 -23.22 -13.72
N ARG A 122 6.68 -23.30 -12.38
CA ARG A 122 5.44 -23.14 -11.63
C ARG A 122 5.10 -21.66 -11.49
N ASN A 123 3.82 -21.36 -11.31
CA ASN A 123 3.35 -19.99 -11.06
C ASN A 123 4.04 -19.41 -9.81
N ASP A 124 4.65 -18.23 -9.95
CA ASP A 124 5.32 -17.53 -8.85
C ASP A 124 4.31 -16.69 -8.07
N VAL A 125 3.69 -17.34 -7.08
CA VAL A 125 2.64 -16.78 -6.23
C VAL A 125 3.18 -15.65 -5.34
N TYR A 126 4.43 -15.75 -4.89
CA TYR A 126 5.06 -14.74 -4.03
C TYR A 126 5.28 -13.43 -4.78
N ARG A 127 5.84 -13.51 -5.99
CA ARG A 127 6.00 -12.35 -6.88
C ARG A 127 4.66 -11.74 -7.27
N ALA A 128 3.66 -12.59 -7.53
CA ALA A 128 2.30 -12.13 -7.79
C ALA A 128 1.73 -11.32 -6.61
N ALA A 129 1.79 -11.85 -5.39
CA ALA A 129 1.30 -11.16 -4.20
C ALA A 129 1.99 -9.78 -4.01
N ASN A 130 3.32 -9.73 -4.14
CA ASN A 130 4.08 -8.49 -4.03
C ASN A 130 3.81 -7.47 -5.16
N SER A 131 3.24 -7.91 -6.28
CA SER A 131 2.83 -6.99 -7.36
C SER A 131 1.41 -6.44 -7.18
N ILE A 132 0.56 -7.09 -6.37
CA ILE A 132 -0.83 -6.67 -6.11
C ILE A 132 -0.89 -5.58 -5.02
N LEU A 133 -0.04 -5.69 -4.01
CA LEU A 133 -0.06 -4.79 -2.84
C LEU A 133 0.31 -3.33 -3.17
N PRO A 134 1.30 -3.00 -4.03
CA PRO A 134 1.66 -1.62 -4.32
C PRO A 134 0.52 -0.81 -4.98
N PRO A 135 -0.20 -1.33 -5.99
CA PRO A 135 -1.41 -0.69 -6.51
C PRO A 135 -2.47 -0.38 -5.44
N ALA A 136 -2.59 -1.21 -4.40
CA ALA A 136 -3.50 -0.93 -3.29
C ALA A 136 -2.98 0.21 -2.39
N ALA A 137 -1.69 0.23 -2.08
CA ALA A 137 -1.07 1.30 -1.29
C ALA A 137 -1.05 2.66 -2.02
N GLU A 138 -0.95 2.65 -3.35
CA GLU A 138 -1.06 3.84 -4.20
C GLU A 138 -2.50 4.34 -4.38
N GLY A 139 -3.51 3.58 -3.91
CA GLY A 139 -4.92 3.93 -4.05
C GLY A 139 -5.52 3.63 -5.42
N ARG A 140 -4.82 2.87 -6.30
CA ARG A 140 -5.40 2.35 -7.55
C ARG A 140 -6.46 1.28 -7.26
N LEU A 141 -6.24 0.47 -6.21
CA LEU A 141 -7.26 -0.36 -5.60
C LEU A 141 -7.79 0.38 -4.36
N ARG A 142 -9.03 0.88 -4.45
CA ARG A 142 -9.63 1.71 -3.41
C ARG A 142 -10.14 0.84 -2.27
N LEU A 143 -9.46 0.92 -1.12
CA LEU A 143 -9.92 0.34 0.13
C LEU A 143 -10.67 1.40 0.94
N CYS A 144 -11.92 1.13 1.28
CA CYS A 144 -12.71 1.96 2.19
C CYS A 144 -13.01 1.16 3.46
N LEU A 145 -12.68 1.74 4.62
CA LEU A 145 -13.04 1.16 5.91
C LEU A 145 -14.26 1.92 6.44
N ARG A 146 -15.30 1.18 6.86
CA ARG A 146 -16.42 1.78 7.58
C ARG A 146 -15.99 2.07 9.02
N PRO A 147 -16.43 3.20 9.60
CA PRO A 147 -16.15 3.48 11.00
C PRO A 147 -16.81 2.44 11.91
N PRO A 148 -16.22 2.15 13.08
CA PRO A 148 -16.81 1.21 14.04
C PRO A 148 -18.19 1.74 14.49
N GLY A 149 -19.20 0.86 14.48
CA GLY A 149 -20.57 1.22 14.88
C GLY A 149 -21.45 1.81 13.78
N TYR A 150 -20.96 1.90 12.54
CA TYR A 150 -21.75 2.34 11.38
C TYR A 150 -22.34 1.12 10.66
N ALA A 151 -23.65 0.90 10.80
CA ALA A 151 -24.41 -0.12 10.06
C ALA A 151 -24.78 0.40 8.66
#